data_AF-A0A5C2M7F8-F1
#
_entry.id   AF-A0A5C2M7F8-F1
#
_cell.length_a   1.000
_cell.length_b   1.000
_cell.length_c   1.000
_cell.angle_alpha   90.00
_cell.angle_beta   90.00
_cell.angle_gamma   90.00
#
_symmetry.space_group_name_H-M   'P 1'
#
loop_
_entity.id
_entity.type
_entity.pdbx_description
1 polymer ?
#
loop_
_entity_poly.entity_id
_entity_poly.type
_entity_poly.pdbx_seq_one_letter_code
_entity_poly.pdbx_strand_id
1 'polypeptide(L)'
;MPEVLLLSLMSGSLGVSALLYYQWWGWQEQLSQQRDEEEEQLTTYPSKEEQRQVSPKLAGWEFKILRSRRNQFHDPDVLRKVCQEEAQGGWILFEKLDDRRLRFKRPMALREKIKPSANYDPYRSYYGSRFEWESLLSVILLMMMATLPAYLGYRLVILSQRLAPLPTTTPSAPLRP
;
A
#
# COMPACT_ATOMS: atom_id res chain seq x y z
N MET A 1 1.99 42.45 8.36
CA MET A 1 3.14 41.87 9.09
C MET A 1 2.83 40.49 9.70
N PRO A 2 1.72 40.25 10.43
CA PRO A 2 1.46 38.93 11.04
C PRO A 2 1.17 37.82 10.00
N GLU A 3 0.57 38.16 8.86
CA GLU A 3 0.25 37.19 7.80
C GLU A 3 1.50 36.58 7.15
N VAL A 4 2.58 37.36 7.04
CA VAL A 4 3.86 36.90 6.47
C VAL A 4 4.58 35.94 7.42
N LEU A 5 4.47 36.19 8.74
CA LEU A 5 5.00 35.28 9.77
C LEU A 5 4.21 33.96 9.81
N LEU A 6 2.87 34.03 9.69
CA LEU A 6 2.01 32.85 9.60
C LEU A 6 2.32 32.00 8.36
N LEU A 7 2.52 32.63 7.20
CA LEU A 7 2.88 31.93 5.96
C LEU A 7 4.29 31.34 5.98
N SER A 8 5.26 32.03 6.59
CA SER A 8 6.62 31.52 6.80
C SER A 8 6.64 30.30 7.74
N LEU A 9 5.87 30.35 8.82
CA LEU A 9 5.71 29.25 9.77
C LEU A 9 5.08 28.01 9.11
N MET A 10 4.06 28.21 8.26
CA MET A 10 3.42 27.13 7.50
C MET A 10 4.37 26.50 6.47
N SER A 11 5.20 27.30 5.81
CA SER A 11 6.24 26.82 4.88
C SER A 11 7.30 25.96 5.58
N GLY A 12 7.72 26.34 6.80
CA GLY A 12 8.68 25.57 7.59
C GLY A 12 8.12 24.25 8.14
N SER A 13 6.81 24.16 8.41
CA SER A 13 6.19 22.96 8.97
C SER A 13 6.05 21.79 7.98
N LEU A 14 6.14 22.05 6.67
CA LEU A 14 5.96 21.05 5.60
C LEU A 14 6.97 19.90 5.69
N GLY A 15 8.25 20.21 5.95
CA GLY A 15 9.29 19.20 6.08
C GLY A 15 9.07 18.27 7.29
N VAL A 16 8.63 18.85 8.42
CA VAL A 16 8.34 18.08 9.64
C VAL A 16 7.12 17.19 9.44
N SER A 17 6.05 17.71 8.83
CA SER A 17 4.86 16.91 8.52
C SER A 17 5.15 15.77 7.54
N ALA A 18 6.05 15.98 6.56
CA ALA A 18 6.44 14.95 5.61
C ALA A 18 7.24 13.83 6.28
N LEU A 19 8.16 14.16 7.19
CA LEU A 19 8.91 13.17 7.96
C LEU A 19 8.00 12.37 8.90
N LEU A 20 7.10 13.04 9.62
CA LEU A 20 6.14 12.37 10.49
C LEU A 20 5.20 11.44 9.69
N TYR A 21 4.75 11.89 8.52
CA TYR A 21 3.92 11.08 7.63
C TYR A 21 4.67 9.84 7.12
N TYR A 22 5.91 10.02 6.65
CA TYR A 22 6.74 8.93 6.16
C TYR A 22 7.05 7.90 7.25
N GLN A 23 7.34 8.39 8.46
CA GLN A 23 7.64 7.55 9.61
C GLN A 23 6.41 6.82 10.15
N TRP A 24 5.24 7.46 10.15
CA TRP A 24 3.96 6.83 10.48
C TRP A 24 3.58 5.75 9.46
N TRP A 25 3.71 6.05 8.16
CA TRP A 25 3.41 5.11 7.08
C TRP A 25 4.29 3.87 7.17
N GLY A 26 5.60 4.04 7.37
CA GLY A 26 6.53 2.93 7.57
C GLY A 26 6.20 2.08 8.80
N TRP A 27 5.83 2.71 9.92
CA TRP A 27 5.37 1.99 11.12
C TRP A 27 4.13 1.14 10.86
N GLN A 28 3.16 1.68 10.11
CA GLN A 28 1.91 0.99 9.82
C GLN A 28 2.11 -0.23 8.92
N GLU A 29 3.01 -0.12 7.94
CA GLU A 29 3.39 -1.23 7.07
C GLU A 29 4.18 -2.30 7.83
N GLN A 30 5.12 -1.88 8.67
CA GLN A 30 5.94 -2.79 9.49
C GLN A 30 5.10 -3.56 10.52
N LEU A 31 4.11 -2.93 11.15
CA LEU A 31 3.18 -3.62 12.06
C LEU A 31 2.33 -4.69 11.36
N SER A 32 2.02 -4.50 10.09
CA SER A 32 1.30 -5.50 9.30
C SER A 32 2.21 -6.67 8.92
N GLN A 33 3.45 -6.38 8.52
CA GLN A 33 4.46 -7.40 8.17
C GLN A 33 4.85 -8.24 9.38
N GLN A 34 5.08 -7.62 10.55
CA GLN A 34 5.41 -8.35 11.77
C GLN A 34 4.30 -9.33 12.18
N ARG A 35 3.04 -8.92 12.05
CA ARG A 35 1.91 -9.82 12.33
C ARG A 35 1.89 -11.01 11.37
N ASP A 36 2.19 -10.77 10.10
CA ASP A 36 2.27 -11.84 9.10
C ASP A 36 3.47 -12.79 9.39
N GLU A 37 4.61 -12.26 9.82
CA GLU A 37 5.81 -13.04 10.19
C GLU A 37 5.60 -13.89 11.45
N GLU A 38 4.99 -13.33 12.49
CA GLU A 38 4.66 -14.07 13.72
C GLU A 38 3.70 -15.24 13.45
N GLU A 39 2.71 -15.03 12.57
CA GLU A 39 1.77 -16.07 12.16
C GLU A 39 2.42 -17.15 11.28
N GLU A 40 3.45 -16.80 10.51
CA GLU A 40 4.26 -17.77 9.74
C GLU A 40 5.04 -18.70 10.66
N GLN A 41 5.63 -18.16 11.73
CA GLN A 41 6.34 -18.97 12.72
C GLN A 41 5.41 -19.97 13.40
N LEU A 42 4.17 -19.58 13.70
CA LEU A 42 3.16 -20.45 14.34
C LEU A 42 2.59 -21.53 13.41
N THR A 43 2.65 -21.33 12.10
CA THR A 43 2.08 -22.26 11.10
C THR A 43 3.14 -23.04 10.32
N THR A 44 4.41 -22.89 10.69
CA THR A 44 5.53 -23.61 10.09
C THR A 44 5.47 -25.09 10.49
N TYR A 45 5.32 -25.96 9.49
CA TYR A 45 5.46 -27.39 9.70
C TYR A 45 6.94 -27.78 9.81
N PRO A 46 7.25 -28.87 10.52
CA PRO A 46 8.58 -29.46 10.51
C PRO A 46 9.05 -29.67 9.07
N SER A 47 10.34 -29.48 8.86
CA SER A 47 11.00 -29.56 7.55
C SER A 47 10.74 -30.91 6.86
N LYS A 48 10.96 -30.97 5.54
CA LYS A 48 10.75 -32.20 4.73
C LYS A 48 11.54 -33.42 5.25
N GLU A 49 12.63 -33.17 5.97
CA GLU A 49 13.48 -34.17 6.63
C GLU A 49 12.81 -34.72 7.90
N GLU A 50 12.24 -33.85 8.73
CA GLU A 50 11.46 -34.21 9.92
C GLU A 50 10.11 -34.85 9.56
N GLN A 51 9.43 -34.39 8.50
CA GLN A 51 8.18 -35.00 7.99
C GLN A 51 8.39 -36.44 7.49
N ARG A 52 9.55 -36.74 6.89
CA ARG A 52 9.94 -38.11 6.50
C ARG A 52 10.09 -39.04 7.71
N GLN A 53 10.55 -38.51 8.84
CA GLN A 53 10.69 -39.26 10.09
C GLN A 53 9.37 -39.41 10.84
N VAL A 54 8.50 -38.40 10.83
CA VAL A 54 7.25 -38.38 11.62
C VAL A 54 6.09 -39.10 10.91
N SER A 55 6.02 -39.12 9.57
CA SER A 55 4.90 -39.77 8.86
C SER A 55 5.23 -40.10 7.38
N PRO A 56 5.52 -41.37 7.02
CA PRO A 56 5.85 -41.75 5.64
C PRO A 56 4.70 -41.51 4.63
N LYS A 57 3.45 -41.34 5.09
CA LYS A 57 2.28 -41.03 4.25
C LYS A 57 2.24 -39.59 3.74
N LEU A 58 2.92 -38.64 4.39
CA LEU A 58 2.95 -37.23 3.97
C LEU A 58 3.99 -36.94 2.89
N ALA A 59 4.88 -37.89 2.60
CA ALA A 59 6.01 -37.74 1.68
C ALA A 59 5.63 -37.45 0.21
N GLY A 60 4.34 -37.46 -0.15
CA GLY A 60 3.83 -37.23 -1.49
C GLY A 60 2.84 -36.07 -1.64
N TRP A 61 2.68 -35.20 -0.63
CA TRP A 61 1.75 -34.06 -0.70
C TRP A 61 2.49 -32.72 -0.61
N GLU A 62 2.08 -31.78 -1.45
CA GLU A 62 2.47 -30.37 -1.42
C GLU A 62 1.35 -29.54 -0.78
N PHE A 63 1.73 -28.54 0.00
CA PHE A 63 0.79 -27.63 0.64
C PHE A 63 1.06 -26.19 0.21
N LYS A 64 0.01 -25.39 0.19
CA LYS A 64 0.04 -23.99 -0.19
C LYS A 64 -0.95 -23.22 0.66
N ILE A 65 -0.57 -22.00 1.06
CA ILE A 65 -1.48 -21.06 1.73
C ILE A 65 -1.73 -19.91 0.76
N LEU A 66 -3.00 -19.71 0.41
CA LEU A 66 -3.46 -18.59 -0.39
C LEU A 66 -3.99 -17.51 0.56
N ARG A 67 -3.40 -16.33 0.50
CA ARG A 67 -3.74 -15.19 1.34
C ARG A 67 -4.52 -14.15 0.58
N SER A 68 -5.41 -13.44 1.26
CA SER A 68 -6.05 -12.24 0.75
C SER A 68 -5.89 -11.11 1.76
N ARG A 69 -5.59 -9.91 1.26
CA ARG A 69 -5.36 -8.74 2.12
C ARG A 69 -6.63 -8.28 2.86
N ARG A 70 -7.79 -8.51 2.23
CA ARG A 70 -9.14 -8.25 2.77
C ARG A 70 -9.84 -9.57 3.09
N ASN A 71 -10.94 -9.55 3.83
CA ASN A 71 -11.79 -10.71 4.17
C ASN A 71 -12.59 -11.24 2.96
N GLN A 72 -11.92 -11.46 1.81
CA GLN A 72 -12.58 -11.85 0.56
C GLN A 72 -13.14 -13.27 0.61
N PHE A 73 -12.59 -14.15 1.45
CA PHE A 73 -13.06 -15.53 1.60
C PHE A 73 -14.22 -15.68 2.59
N HIS A 74 -14.71 -14.57 3.14
CA HIS A 74 -15.99 -14.52 3.85
C HIS A 74 -17.16 -14.78 2.89
N ASP A 75 -17.07 -14.25 1.67
CA ASP A 75 -18.07 -14.45 0.63
C ASP A 75 -17.94 -15.87 0.01
N PRO A 76 -19.00 -16.70 0.10
CA PRO A 76 -18.97 -18.06 -0.45
C PRO A 76 -18.80 -18.09 -1.97
N ASP A 77 -19.25 -17.06 -2.70
CA ASP A 77 -19.12 -17.02 -4.16
C ASP A 77 -17.67 -16.80 -4.57
N VAL A 78 -16.96 -15.92 -3.87
CA VAL A 78 -15.53 -15.70 -4.05
C VAL A 78 -14.75 -16.96 -3.69
N LEU A 79 -15.07 -17.60 -2.57
CA LEU A 79 -14.43 -18.85 -2.15
C LEU A 79 -14.57 -19.94 -3.21
N ARG A 80 -15.77 -20.10 -3.78
CA ARG A 80 -16.04 -21.07 -4.85
C ARG A 80 -15.22 -20.76 -6.10
N LYS A 81 -15.17 -19.49 -6.51
CA LYS A 81 -14.37 -19.05 -7.65
C LYS A 81 -12.88 -19.36 -7.45
N VAL A 82 -12.34 -19.04 -6.27
CA VAL A 82 -10.95 -19.34 -5.91
C VAL A 82 -10.67 -20.83 -5.98
N CYS A 83 -11.57 -21.66 -5.45
CA CYS A 83 -11.41 -23.12 -5.51
C CYS A 83 -11.39 -23.63 -6.95
N GLN A 84 -12.23 -23.07 -7.83
CA GLN A 84 -12.25 -23.43 -9.25
C GLN A 84 -10.95 -23.03 -9.97
N GLU A 85 -10.43 -21.83 -9.69
CA GLU A 85 -9.14 -21.38 -10.23
C GLU A 85 -7.99 -22.26 -9.75
N GLU A 86 -7.92 -22.54 -8.45
CA GLU A 86 -6.85 -23.37 -7.87
C GLU A 86 -6.95 -24.84 -8.32
N ALA A 87 -8.15 -25.35 -8.57
CA ALA A 87 -8.36 -26.68 -9.13
C ALA A 87 -7.73 -26.85 -10.52
N GLN A 88 -7.57 -25.76 -11.31
CA GLN A 88 -6.85 -25.81 -12.59
C GLN A 88 -5.38 -26.20 -12.40
N GLY A 89 -4.78 -25.84 -11.27
CA GLY A 89 -3.42 -26.23 -10.88
C GLY A 89 -3.32 -27.58 -10.17
N GLY A 90 -4.44 -28.29 -10.03
CA GLY A 90 -4.53 -29.53 -9.25
C GLY A 90 -4.55 -29.33 -7.75
N TRP A 91 -4.81 -28.11 -7.28
CA TRP A 91 -4.91 -27.81 -5.86
C TRP A 91 -6.31 -28.12 -5.35
N ILE A 92 -6.37 -28.76 -4.19
CA ILE A 92 -7.61 -29.14 -3.52
C ILE A 92 -7.67 -28.39 -2.19
N LEU A 93 -8.79 -27.72 -1.92
CA LEU A 93 -8.99 -27.04 -0.64
C LEU A 93 -8.87 -28.07 0.49
N PHE A 94 -7.94 -27.83 1.41
CA PHE A 94 -7.73 -28.68 2.57
C PHE A 94 -8.45 -28.13 3.79
N GLU A 95 -8.26 -26.84 4.06
CA GLU A 95 -8.76 -26.18 5.25
C GLU A 95 -8.93 -24.68 4.99
N LYS A 96 -10.01 -24.09 5.51
CA LYS A 96 -10.16 -22.64 5.60
C LYS A 96 -9.64 -22.21 6.96
N LEU A 97 -8.48 -21.55 6.99
CA LEU A 97 -7.87 -21.07 8.22
C LEU A 97 -8.67 -19.89 8.78
N ASP A 98 -8.93 -18.89 7.93
CA ASP A 98 -9.72 -17.70 8.25
C ASP A 98 -10.42 -17.16 6.99
N ASP A 99 -11.16 -16.06 7.14
CA ASP A 99 -11.75 -15.29 6.02
C ASP A 99 -10.70 -14.61 5.12
N ARG A 100 -9.41 -14.71 5.45
CA ARG A 100 -8.28 -14.19 4.66
C ARG A 100 -7.30 -15.25 4.19
N ARG A 101 -7.39 -16.49 4.67
CA ARG A 101 -6.36 -17.51 4.47
C ARG A 101 -6.99 -18.86 4.16
N LEU A 102 -6.64 -19.42 3.02
CA LEU A 102 -7.08 -20.74 2.59
C LEU A 102 -5.86 -21.64 2.42
N ARG A 103 -5.95 -22.86 2.96
CA ARG A 103 -4.91 -23.87 2.83
C ARG A 103 -5.34 -24.90 1.80
N PHE A 104 -4.46 -25.12 0.82
CA PHE A 104 -4.63 -26.08 -0.25
C PHE A 104 -3.60 -27.20 -0.13
N LYS A 105 -3.98 -28.39 -0.62
CA LYS A 105 -3.09 -29.54 -0.77
C LYS A 105 -3.11 -30.04 -2.21
N ARG A 106 -1.99 -30.59 -2.66
CA ARG A 106 -1.86 -31.23 -3.99
C ARG A 106 -0.94 -32.44 -3.89
N PRO A 107 -1.27 -33.59 -4.49
CA PRO A 107 -0.35 -34.71 -4.52
C PRO A 107 0.80 -34.41 -5.51
N MET A 108 2.03 -34.72 -5.12
CA MET A 108 3.23 -34.48 -5.93
C MET A 108 3.17 -35.15 -7.30
N ALA A 109 2.51 -36.30 -7.41
CA ALA A 109 2.32 -37.02 -8.67
C ALA A 109 1.47 -36.26 -9.70
N LEU A 110 0.64 -35.30 -9.28
CA LEU A 110 -0.16 -34.46 -10.19
C LEU A 110 0.61 -33.25 -10.71
N ARG A 111 1.74 -32.89 -10.07
CA ARG A 111 2.55 -31.73 -10.46
C ARG A 111 3.02 -31.80 -11.91
N GLU A 112 3.45 -32.97 -12.36
CA GLU A 112 3.98 -33.17 -13.71
C GLU A 112 2.88 -33.45 -14.74
N LYS A 113 1.74 -33.97 -14.28
CA LYS A 113 0.63 -34.40 -15.15
C LYS A 113 -0.29 -33.24 -15.54
N ILE A 114 -0.46 -32.27 -14.66
CA ILE A 114 -1.36 -31.12 -14.89
C ILE A 114 -0.52 -29.97 -15.46
N LYS A 115 -0.70 -29.69 -16.75
CA LYS A 115 -0.17 -28.47 -17.37
C LYS A 115 -1.14 -27.32 -17.05
N PRO A 116 -0.71 -26.29 -16.29
CA PRO A 116 -1.56 -25.15 -16.00
C PRO A 116 -1.89 -24.38 -17.30
N SER A 117 -3.01 -23.64 -17.28
CA SER A 117 -3.33 -22.69 -18.35
C SER A 117 -2.27 -21.58 -18.38
N ALA A 118 -2.02 -21.00 -19.57
CA ALA A 118 -0.93 -20.04 -19.76
C ALA A 118 -1.03 -18.77 -18.87
N ASN A 119 -2.21 -18.46 -18.36
CA ASN A 119 -2.49 -17.29 -17.53
C ASN A 119 -2.60 -17.61 -16.02
N TYR A 120 -2.36 -18.85 -15.62
CA TYR A 120 -2.50 -19.29 -14.23
C TYR A 120 -1.13 -19.62 -13.65
N ASP A 121 -0.79 -18.96 -12.55
CA ASP A 121 0.39 -19.27 -11.74
C ASP A 121 0.02 -20.26 -10.61
N PRO A 122 0.51 -21.52 -10.66
CA PRO A 122 0.23 -22.52 -9.63
C PRO A 122 0.76 -22.15 -8.24
N TYR A 123 1.81 -21.33 -8.16
CA TYR A 123 2.49 -21.01 -6.91
C TYR A 123 2.12 -19.62 -6.36
N ARG A 124 1.09 -18.96 -6.93
CA ARG A 124 0.61 -17.66 -6.43
C ARG A 124 0.22 -17.73 -4.94
N SER A 125 0.82 -16.90 -4.10
CA SER A 125 0.52 -16.87 -2.65
C SER A 125 -0.57 -15.87 -2.27
N TYR A 126 -0.98 -14.99 -3.20
CA TYR A 126 -1.93 -13.92 -2.93
C TYR A 126 -3.10 -13.90 -3.92
N TYR A 127 -4.31 -13.66 -3.39
CA TYR A 127 -5.54 -13.49 -4.15
C TYR A 127 -6.06 -12.05 -4.07
N GLY A 128 -6.47 -11.54 -5.23
CA GLY A 128 -7.01 -10.18 -5.39
C GLY A 128 -5.95 -9.13 -5.71
N SER A 129 -6.42 -7.91 -5.91
CA SER A 129 -5.56 -6.79 -6.28
C SER A 129 -4.69 -6.35 -5.11
N ARG A 130 -3.39 -6.18 -5.37
CA ARG A 130 -2.45 -5.51 -4.46
C ARG A 130 -2.56 -3.98 -4.52
N PHE A 131 -3.43 -3.44 -5.39
CA PHE A 131 -3.50 -2.02 -5.63
C PHE A 131 -4.06 -1.28 -4.42
N GLU A 132 -3.18 -0.52 -3.76
CA GLU A 132 -3.51 0.34 -2.65
C GLU A 132 -3.96 1.69 -3.18
N TRP A 133 -5.25 1.85 -3.49
CA TRP A 133 -5.79 3.19 -3.81
C TRP A 133 -5.55 4.20 -2.68
N GLU A 134 -5.42 3.71 -1.44
CA GLU A 134 -5.06 4.50 -0.26
C GLU A 134 -3.68 5.15 -0.42
N SER A 135 -2.69 4.45 -0.96
CA SER A 135 -1.35 5.02 -1.14
C SER A 135 -1.38 6.12 -2.20
N LEU A 136 -2.15 5.91 -3.29
CA LEU A 136 -2.32 6.90 -4.35
C LEU A 136 -3.01 8.17 -3.82
N LEU A 137 -4.09 8.03 -3.06
CA LEU A 137 -4.78 9.16 -2.41
C LEU A 137 -3.85 9.92 -1.47
N SER A 138 -2.98 9.21 -0.74
CA SER A 138 -2.04 9.85 0.17
C SER A 138 -0.98 10.69 -0.55
N VAL A 139 -0.46 10.20 -1.68
CA VAL A 139 0.50 10.94 -2.51
C VAL A 139 -0.15 12.20 -3.08
N ILE A 140 -1.40 12.11 -3.53
CA ILE A 140 -2.17 13.27 -4.00
C ILE A 140 -2.34 14.29 -2.86
N LEU A 141 -2.71 13.85 -1.66
CA LEU A 141 -2.88 14.73 -0.51
C LEU A 141 -1.57 15.45 -0.13
N LEU A 142 -0.45 14.73 -0.14
CA LEU A 142 0.88 15.28 0.10
C LEU A 142 1.25 16.34 -0.96
N MET A 143 1.03 16.02 -2.24
CA MET A 143 1.26 16.95 -3.36
C MET A 143 0.40 18.20 -3.25
N MET A 144 -0.87 18.06 -2.86
CA MET A 144 -1.77 19.19 -2.64
C MET A 144 -1.28 20.06 -1.48
N MET A 145 -0.89 19.47 -0.35
CA MET A 145 -0.34 20.21 0.79
C MET A 145 0.95 20.95 0.47
N ALA A 146 1.79 20.43 -0.43
CA ALA A 146 3.01 21.10 -0.86
C ALA A 146 2.76 22.25 -1.85
N THR A 147 1.83 22.06 -2.79
CA THR A 147 1.63 23.00 -3.92
C THR A 147 0.63 24.11 -3.62
N LEU A 148 -0.39 23.89 -2.79
CA LEU A 148 -1.39 24.89 -2.43
C LEU A 148 -0.79 26.14 -1.76
N PRO A 149 0.08 26.02 -0.73
CA PRO A 149 0.67 27.18 -0.08
C PRO A 149 1.55 28.00 -1.03
N ALA A 150 2.32 27.32 -1.89
CA ALA A 150 3.16 27.97 -2.89
C ALA A 150 2.32 28.79 -3.89
N TYR A 151 1.21 28.22 -4.36
CA TYR A 151 0.30 28.89 -5.28
C TYR A 151 -0.40 30.09 -4.63
N LEU A 152 -0.90 29.94 -3.40
CA LEU A 152 -1.56 31.02 -2.66
C LEU A 152 -0.60 32.18 -2.37
N GLY A 153 0.65 31.88 -1.98
CA GLY A 153 1.70 32.88 -1.79
C GLY A 153 2.00 33.66 -3.07
N TYR A 154 2.17 32.97 -4.20
CA TYR A 154 2.38 33.61 -5.51
C TYR A 154 1.21 34.52 -5.92
N ARG A 155 -0.03 34.08 -5.71
CA ARG A 155 -1.23 34.87 -6.01
C ARG A 155 -1.34 36.13 -5.17
N LEU A 156 -1.02 36.06 -3.88
CA LEU A 156 -1.03 37.23 -2.99
C LEU A 156 -0.01 38.29 -3.41
N VAL A 157 1.21 37.88 -3.79
CA VAL A 157 2.25 38.79 -4.27
C VAL A 157 1.83 39.51 -5.55
N ILE A 158 1.23 38.80 -6.50
CA ILE A 158 0.74 39.43 -7.73
C ILE A 158 -0.39 40.43 -7.45
N LEU A 159 -1.29 40.10 -6.52
CA LEU A 159 -2.37 41.00 -6.14
C LEU A 159 -1.85 42.26 -5.44
N SER A 160 -0.86 42.14 -4.54
CA SER A 160 -0.29 43.28 -3.84
C SER A 160 0.45 44.25 -4.78
N GLN A 161 1.16 43.72 -5.79
CA GLN A 161 1.84 44.54 -6.79
C GLN A 161 0.86 45.32 -7.69
N ARG A 162 -0.33 44.75 -7.96
CA ARG A 162 -1.37 45.44 -8.75
C ARG A 162 -2.09 46.54 -7.98
N LEU A 163 -2.10 46.49 -6.65
CA LEU A 163 -2.71 47.50 -5.80
C LEU A 163 -1.77 48.64 -5.41
N ALA A 164 -0.48 48.59 -5.79
CA ALA A 164 0.48 49.64 -5.47
C ALA A 164 0.08 50.96 -6.19
N PRO A 165 -0.25 52.03 -5.46
CA PRO A 165 -0.60 53.32 -6.08
C PRO A 165 0.62 53.95 -6.76
N LEU A 166 0.38 54.57 -7.91
CA LEU A 166 1.37 55.27 -8.74
C LEU A 166 2.13 56.33 -7.90
N PRO A 167 3.45 56.49 -8.05
CA PRO A 167 4.17 57.57 -7.37
C PRO A 167 3.67 58.91 -7.88
N THR A 168 2.94 59.65 -7.02
CA THR A 168 2.61 61.05 -7.25
C THR A 168 3.91 61.86 -7.32
N THR A 169 4.29 62.24 -8.54
CA THR A 169 5.34 63.20 -8.82
C THR A 169 4.99 64.54 -8.15
N THR A 170 5.72 64.88 -7.10
CA THR A 170 5.65 66.20 -6.46
C THR A 170 6.25 67.26 -7.40
N PRO A 171 5.53 68.33 -7.75
CA PRO A 171 6.07 69.39 -8.61
C PRO A 171 7.14 70.19 -7.87
N SER A 172 8.26 70.39 -8.55
CA SER A 172 9.43 71.19 -8.12
C SER A 172 9.03 72.61 -7.72
N ALA A 173 9.42 73.03 -6.52
CA ALA A 173 9.30 74.42 -6.08
C ALA A 173 10.25 75.33 -6.90
N PRO A 174 9.81 76.52 -7.34
CA PRO A 174 10.66 77.40 -8.12
C PRO A 174 11.68 78.13 -7.21
N LEU A 175 12.93 78.12 -7.66
CA LEU A 175 13.98 79.03 -7.18
C LEU A 175 13.51 80.48 -7.36
N ARG A 176 13.53 81.27 -6.28
CA ARG A 176 13.40 82.74 -6.34
C ARG A 176 14.81 83.38 -6.29
N PRO A 177 15.05 84.43 -7.09
CA PRO A 177 16.33 85.13 -7.18
C PRO A 177 16.63 86.00 -5.95
#